data_AF-A0A4U6D890-F1
#
_entry.id   AF-A0A4U6D890-F1
#
_cell.length_a   1.000
_cell.length_b   1.000
_cell.length_c   1.000
_cell.angle_alpha   90.00
_cell.angle_beta   90.00
_cell.angle_gamma   90.00
#
_symmetry.space_group_name_H-M   'P 1'
#
loop_
_entity.id
_entity.type
_entity.pdbx_description
1 polymer ?
#
loop_
_entity_poly.entity_id
_entity_poly.type
_entity_poly.pdbx_seq_one_letter_code
_entity_poly.pdbx_strand_id
1 'polypeptide(L)'
;MIRKNLLKTLEISFVCTLLASQADVNAQTIQPVAEISNVMNPRLDHELGRIAKLAKGKVGVSAVHLETGKHISLNLKELFPMASTIKVAIAVQLFTKIEKGELSLMTMVDLQPSDLHPGSGTLDVLFAKPGVQLSVQNLLELMMVISDNSATDILLRLVGGTKAVQERMNALGIKGMSIDRTIIQLIADEEGITLPPEDQWTHGFYDKLWNNTTRESRDAAELRLQKDPRDTSSPEAMVNLLTQIYNGMALKPESRELLLGVMERCRGGVARLKGYLPTGTVIAHKTGSLNASATDDVGIITLPDGAGHVAIAIFVAESGAELAEREQTIAHISRSIYDYFLFNSSVITTSSR
;
A
#
# COMPACT_ATOMS: atom_id res chain seq x y z
N MET A 1 -17.64 0.43 -86.72
CA MET A 1 -16.53 -0.54 -86.86
C MET A 1 -17.01 -1.87 -86.26
N ILE A 2 -17.39 -2.85 -87.12
CA ILE A 2 -17.52 -4.31 -86.91
C ILE A 2 -18.49 -4.80 -85.80
N ARG A 3 -19.75 -5.23 -86.09
CA ARG A 3 -20.29 -6.61 -86.33
C ARG A 3 -19.92 -7.64 -85.20
N LYS A 4 -20.73 -8.56 -84.67
CA LYS A 4 -21.99 -9.24 -85.07
C LYS A 4 -22.42 -10.25 -83.96
N ASN A 5 -23.70 -10.66 -83.99
CA ASN A 5 -24.33 -11.94 -83.56
C ASN A 5 -24.60 -12.21 -82.05
N LEU A 6 -25.81 -12.58 -81.56
CA LEU A 6 -26.93 -13.51 -81.91
C LEU A 6 -26.82 -14.87 -81.17
N LEU A 7 -27.97 -15.32 -80.63
CA LEU A 7 -28.34 -16.65 -80.06
C LEU A 7 -27.90 -16.94 -78.61
N LYS A 8 -28.55 -17.79 -77.82
CA LYS A 8 -29.94 -18.26 -77.57
C LYS A 8 -29.76 -19.31 -76.45
N THR A 9 -30.64 -19.32 -75.44
CA THR A 9 -31.09 -20.51 -74.65
C THR A 9 -30.07 -21.53 -74.12
N LEU A 10 -30.10 -21.85 -72.81
CA LEU A 10 -30.77 -23.05 -72.25
C LEU A 10 -30.50 -23.15 -70.73
N GLU A 11 -31.55 -23.20 -69.92
CA GLU A 11 -31.49 -23.67 -68.53
C GLU A 11 -31.31 -25.19 -68.52
N ILE A 12 -30.39 -25.69 -67.70
CA ILE A 12 -30.34 -27.10 -67.29
C ILE A 12 -30.19 -27.14 -65.78
N SER A 13 -31.28 -27.54 -65.13
CA SER A 13 -31.35 -27.91 -63.72
C SER A 13 -30.62 -29.24 -63.51
N PHE A 14 -29.63 -29.27 -62.61
CA PHE A 14 -28.94 -30.50 -62.22
C PHE A 14 -29.40 -30.90 -60.82
N VAL A 15 -30.31 -31.87 -60.77
CA VAL A 15 -30.65 -32.63 -59.57
C VAL A 15 -29.57 -33.69 -59.40
N CYS A 16 -28.70 -33.49 -58.41
CA CYS A 16 -27.72 -34.50 -57.99
C CYS A 16 -28.14 -35.08 -56.64
N THR A 17 -28.81 -36.23 -56.71
CA THR A 17 -29.05 -37.12 -55.56
C THR A 17 -27.73 -37.80 -55.20
N LEU A 18 -27.08 -37.35 -54.13
CA LEU A 18 -25.89 -38.00 -53.58
C LEU A 18 -26.30 -38.84 -52.36
N LEU A 19 -26.08 -40.14 -52.51
CA LEU A 19 -26.25 -41.19 -51.52
C LEU A 19 -25.38 -40.90 -50.29
N ALA A 20 -25.99 -40.99 -49.11
CA ALA A 20 -25.33 -40.90 -47.83
C ALA A 20 -24.38 -42.11 -47.64
N SER A 21 -23.08 -41.84 -47.56
CA SER A 21 -22.12 -42.73 -46.91
C SER A 21 -21.86 -42.20 -45.51
N GLN A 22 -22.35 -42.92 -44.49
CA GLN A 22 -21.96 -42.70 -43.10
C GLN A 22 -20.48 -43.03 -42.94
N ALA A 23 -19.66 -42.00 -42.87
CA ALA A 23 -18.35 -42.07 -42.26
C ALA A 23 -18.46 -41.33 -40.92
N ASP A 24 -18.46 -42.11 -39.84
CA ASP A 24 -18.35 -41.62 -38.47
C ASP A 24 -17.02 -40.89 -38.30
N VAL A 25 -17.01 -39.60 -38.62
CA VAL A 25 -15.97 -38.69 -38.17
C VAL A 25 -16.32 -38.36 -36.73
N ASN A 26 -15.59 -39.04 -35.84
CA ASN A 26 -15.57 -38.84 -34.40
C ASN A 26 -15.44 -37.33 -34.11
N ALA A 27 -16.58 -36.67 -33.88
CA ALA A 27 -16.61 -35.31 -33.41
C ALA A 27 -16.06 -35.35 -31.99
N GLN A 28 -14.74 -35.14 -31.86
CA GLN A 28 -14.16 -34.72 -30.60
C GLN A 28 -14.87 -33.42 -30.24
N THR A 29 -15.84 -33.55 -29.35
CA THR A 29 -16.42 -32.46 -28.60
C THR A 29 -15.25 -31.68 -28.02
N ILE A 30 -14.93 -30.53 -28.63
CA ILE A 30 -14.12 -29.52 -27.99
C ILE A 30 -14.93 -29.14 -26.76
N GLN A 31 -14.56 -29.72 -25.61
CA GLN A 31 -15.10 -29.29 -24.35
C GLN A 31 -14.82 -27.78 -24.28
N PRO A 32 -15.81 -26.96 -23.92
CA PRO A 32 -15.55 -25.55 -23.68
C PRO A 32 -14.41 -25.51 -22.66
N VAL A 33 -13.32 -24.82 -23.02
CA VAL A 33 -12.24 -24.53 -22.07
C VAL A 33 -12.93 -23.97 -20.86
N ALA A 34 -12.88 -24.72 -19.76
CA ALA A 34 -13.56 -24.40 -18.53
C ALA A 34 -13.28 -22.92 -18.23
N GLU A 35 -14.33 -22.17 -17.89
CA GLU A 35 -14.20 -20.85 -17.32
C GLU A 35 -13.03 -20.90 -16.33
N ILE A 36 -12.02 -20.05 -16.53
CA ILE A 36 -10.92 -19.87 -15.59
C ILE A 36 -11.55 -19.21 -14.36
N SER A 37 -12.25 -20.04 -13.58
CA SER A 37 -12.72 -19.74 -12.27
C SER A 37 -11.48 -19.44 -11.44
N ASN A 38 -11.62 -18.41 -10.62
CA ASN A 38 -10.61 -17.81 -9.77
C ASN A 38 -10.18 -18.83 -8.69
N VAL A 39 -9.49 -19.90 -9.08
CA VAL A 39 -8.93 -20.87 -8.16
C VAL A 39 -7.73 -20.19 -7.52
N MET A 40 -7.97 -19.57 -6.35
CA MET A 40 -6.95 -19.35 -5.32
C MET A 40 -5.96 -20.49 -5.37
N ASN A 41 -4.68 -20.20 -5.61
CA ASN A 41 -3.67 -21.25 -5.73
C ASN A 41 -3.42 -21.82 -4.33
N PRO A 42 -3.91 -23.04 -3.98
CA PRO A 42 -3.87 -23.53 -2.60
C PRO A 42 -2.43 -23.73 -2.10
N ARG A 43 -1.48 -23.86 -3.03
CA ARG A 43 -0.05 -23.95 -2.71
C ARG A 43 0.50 -22.60 -2.25
N LEU A 44 0.08 -21.49 -2.87
CA LEU A 44 0.49 -20.16 -2.43
C LEU A 44 -0.09 -19.86 -1.06
N ASP A 45 -1.37 -20.14 -0.83
CA ASP A 45 -2.01 -19.91 0.47
C ASP A 45 -1.31 -20.70 1.59
N HIS A 46 -1.01 -21.98 1.34
CA HIS A 46 -0.27 -22.80 2.28
C HIS A 46 1.14 -22.26 2.53
N GLU A 47 1.82 -21.76 1.49
CA GLU A 47 3.16 -21.19 1.63
C GLU A 47 3.15 -19.86 2.39
N LEU A 48 2.17 -18.97 2.15
CA LEU A 48 1.98 -17.75 2.94
C LEU A 48 1.72 -18.10 4.42
N GLY A 49 0.87 -19.09 4.68
CA GLY A 49 0.62 -19.58 6.04
C GLY A 49 1.85 -20.19 6.71
N ARG A 50 2.74 -20.85 5.94
CA ARG A 50 4.01 -21.38 6.45
C ARG A 50 4.98 -20.26 6.79
N ILE A 51 5.15 -19.28 5.91
CA ILE A 51 6.04 -18.13 6.10
C ILE A 51 5.55 -17.26 7.27
N ALA A 52 4.25 -17.02 7.40
CA ALA A 52 3.67 -16.21 8.48
C ALA A 52 4.06 -16.69 9.88
N LYS A 53 4.32 -17.99 10.06
CA LYS A 53 4.78 -18.56 11.35
C LYS A 53 6.17 -18.07 11.77
N LEU A 54 7.01 -17.61 10.83
CA LEU A 54 8.33 -17.05 11.14
C LEU A 54 8.22 -15.79 12.01
N ALA A 55 7.13 -15.04 11.86
CA ALA A 55 6.90 -13.83 12.62
C ALA A 55 6.63 -14.09 14.11
N LYS A 56 6.28 -15.32 14.55
CA LYS A 56 5.89 -15.61 15.95
C LYS A 56 4.90 -14.57 16.51
N GLY A 57 3.93 -14.18 15.69
CA GLY A 57 2.93 -13.14 15.93
C GLY A 57 1.83 -13.21 14.88
N LYS A 58 0.98 -12.19 14.81
CA LYS A 58 -0.07 -12.09 13.79
C LYS A 58 0.50 -11.50 12.51
N VAL A 59 0.07 -12.06 11.37
CA VAL A 59 0.44 -11.54 10.04
C VAL A 59 -0.82 -11.32 9.23
N GLY A 60 -0.96 -10.11 8.69
CA GLY A 60 -2.03 -9.73 7.76
C GLY A 60 -1.46 -9.45 6.39
N VAL A 61 -2.08 -9.99 5.35
CA VAL A 61 -1.64 -9.83 3.95
C VAL A 61 -2.83 -9.53 3.07
N SER A 62 -2.67 -8.55 2.19
CA SER A 62 -3.53 -8.36 1.02
C SER A 62 -2.65 -7.95 -0.14
N ALA A 63 -2.91 -8.49 -1.32
CA ALA A 63 -2.26 -8.07 -2.55
C ALA A 63 -3.23 -8.15 -3.73
N VAL A 64 -3.29 -7.09 -4.53
CA VAL A 64 -4.11 -7.01 -5.75
C VAL A 64 -3.19 -6.74 -6.94
N HIS A 65 -3.31 -7.57 -7.97
CA HIS A 65 -2.74 -7.24 -9.28
C HIS A 65 -3.64 -6.21 -9.98
N LEU A 66 -3.14 -5.00 -10.12
CA LEU A 66 -3.94 -3.81 -10.43
C LEU A 66 -4.62 -3.89 -11.81
N GLU A 67 -3.97 -4.54 -12.79
CA GLU A 67 -4.52 -4.67 -14.15
C GLU A 67 -5.52 -5.81 -14.31
N THR A 68 -5.47 -6.85 -13.46
CA THR A 68 -6.32 -8.05 -13.63
C THR A 68 -7.37 -8.18 -12.53
N GLY A 69 -7.23 -7.46 -11.42
CA GLY A 69 -8.08 -7.58 -10.24
C GLY A 69 -7.88 -8.88 -9.45
N LYS A 70 -6.94 -9.75 -9.84
CA LYS A 70 -6.61 -10.97 -9.09
C LYS A 70 -6.09 -10.59 -7.71
N HIS A 71 -6.53 -11.32 -6.68
CA HIS A 71 -6.30 -11.00 -5.28
C HIS A 71 -5.71 -12.20 -4.53
N ILE A 72 -4.79 -11.90 -3.59
CA ILE A 72 -4.22 -12.84 -2.63
C ILE A 72 -4.38 -12.23 -1.24
N SER A 73 -4.73 -13.03 -0.23
CA SER A 73 -4.81 -12.53 1.14
C SER A 73 -4.61 -13.57 2.23
N LEU A 74 -4.28 -13.06 3.42
CA LEU A 74 -4.21 -13.78 4.68
C LEU A 74 -4.71 -12.82 5.78
N ASN A 75 -5.65 -13.26 6.62
CA ASN A 75 -6.23 -12.43 7.69
C ASN A 75 -6.74 -11.06 7.18
N LEU A 76 -7.39 -11.06 6.02
CA LEU A 76 -7.72 -9.90 5.19
C LEU A 76 -8.40 -8.74 5.95
N LYS A 77 -9.26 -9.06 6.91
CA LYS A 77 -10.12 -8.10 7.65
C LYS A 77 -9.70 -7.89 9.10
N GLU A 78 -8.67 -8.59 9.56
CA GLU A 78 -8.14 -8.35 10.91
C GLU A 78 -7.49 -6.98 10.98
N LEU A 79 -7.53 -6.37 12.17
CA LEU A 79 -6.98 -5.02 12.39
C LEU A 79 -5.56 -5.13 12.95
N PHE A 80 -4.67 -4.35 12.35
CA PHE A 80 -3.27 -4.25 12.75
C PHE A 80 -2.92 -2.78 13.03
N PRO A 81 -2.12 -2.47 14.07
CA PRO A 81 -1.64 -1.11 14.27
C PRO A 81 -0.89 -0.62 13.03
N MET A 82 -1.23 0.54 12.50
CA MET A 82 -0.63 1.04 11.26
C MET A 82 0.79 1.56 11.45
N ALA A 83 1.13 2.02 12.67
CA ALA A 83 2.32 2.81 12.91
C ALA A 83 2.47 3.91 11.84
N SER A 84 3.67 4.05 11.25
CA SER A 84 3.94 5.02 10.18
C SER A 84 3.30 4.72 8.81
N THR A 85 2.58 3.61 8.61
CA THR A 85 1.85 3.39 7.35
C THR A 85 0.64 4.32 7.19
N ILE A 86 0.14 4.89 8.30
CA ILE A 86 -0.91 5.93 8.31
C ILE A 86 -0.54 7.15 7.45
N LYS A 87 0.76 7.41 7.25
CA LYS A 87 1.28 8.54 6.48
C LYS A 87 0.82 8.51 5.01
N VAL A 88 0.44 7.35 4.48
CA VAL A 88 -0.21 7.22 3.17
C VAL A 88 -1.58 7.93 3.17
N ALA A 89 -2.41 7.71 4.18
CA ALA A 89 -3.72 8.36 4.31
C ALA A 89 -3.58 9.88 4.54
N ILE A 90 -2.60 10.29 5.35
CA ILE A 90 -2.28 11.71 5.57
C ILE A 90 -1.89 12.38 4.25
N ALA A 91 -1.03 11.74 3.46
CA ALA A 91 -0.61 12.27 2.17
C ALA A 91 -1.78 12.38 1.17
N VAL A 92 -2.69 11.41 1.14
CA VAL A 92 -3.90 11.50 0.30
C VAL A 92 -4.77 12.71 0.69
N GLN A 93 -4.96 12.95 1.98
CA GLN A 93 -5.71 14.12 2.44
C GLN A 93 -4.94 15.44 2.17
N LEU A 94 -3.61 15.45 2.27
CA LEU A 94 -2.78 16.60 1.90
C LEU A 94 -3.00 16.98 0.43
N PHE A 95 -2.85 16.02 -0.48
CA PHE A 95 -3.07 16.26 -1.90
C PHE A 95 -4.53 16.62 -2.20
N THR A 96 -5.50 16.08 -1.46
CA THR A 96 -6.91 16.49 -1.59
C THR A 96 -7.09 18.00 -1.32
N LYS A 97 -6.39 18.57 -0.34
CA LYS A 97 -6.44 20.02 -0.07
C LYS A 97 -5.69 20.83 -1.13
N ILE A 98 -4.57 20.31 -1.63
CA ILE A 98 -3.82 20.93 -2.73
C ILE A 98 -4.68 21.00 -4.01
N GLU A 99 -5.39 19.93 -4.34
CA GLU A 99 -6.24 19.86 -5.53
C GLU A 99 -7.48 20.76 -5.46
N LYS A 100 -7.88 21.15 -4.25
CA LYS A 100 -8.93 22.14 -3.99
C LYS A 100 -8.41 23.57 -3.95
N GLY A 101 -7.09 23.77 -4.03
CA GLY A 101 -6.44 25.07 -3.92
C GLY A 101 -6.39 25.62 -2.50
N GLU A 102 -6.67 24.80 -1.47
CA GLU A 102 -6.62 25.21 -0.06
C GLU A 102 -5.17 25.27 0.46
N LEU A 103 -4.28 24.49 -0.15
CA LEU A 103 -2.84 24.46 0.13
C LEU A 103 -2.06 24.38 -1.18
N SER A 104 -0.75 24.65 -1.12
CA SER A 104 0.16 24.37 -2.22
C SER A 104 1.41 23.67 -1.70
N LEU A 105 2.11 22.95 -2.57
CA LEU A 105 3.42 22.38 -2.25
C LEU A 105 4.47 23.44 -1.84
N MET A 106 4.28 24.68 -2.30
CA MET A 106 5.14 25.82 -2.02
C MET A 106 4.72 26.62 -0.78
N THR A 107 3.62 26.22 -0.11
CA THR A 107 3.21 26.86 1.13
C THR A 107 4.30 26.67 2.17
N MET A 108 4.85 27.76 2.69
CA MET A 108 5.88 27.75 3.72
C MET A 108 5.24 27.61 5.10
N VAL A 109 5.87 26.80 5.95
CA VAL A 109 5.40 26.48 7.30
C VAL A 109 6.51 26.81 8.28
N ASP A 110 6.25 27.73 9.20
CA ASP A 110 7.15 28.04 10.32
C ASP A 110 7.19 26.85 11.28
N LEU A 111 8.39 26.28 11.48
CA LEU A 111 8.58 25.24 12.49
C LEU A 111 8.47 25.84 13.89
N GLN A 112 7.56 25.31 14.70
CA GLN A 112 7.41 25.68 16.10
C GLN A 112 8.23 24.75 17.00
N PRO A 113 8.70 25.22 18.17
CA PRO A 113 9.37 24.34 19.13
C PRO A 113 8.53 23.12 19.55
N SER A 114 7.20 23.25 19.57
CA SER A 114 6.26 22.17 19.89
C SER A 114 6.11 21.13 18.76
N ASP A 115 6.50 21.47 17.53
CA ASP A 115 6.41 20.55 16.38
C ASP A 115 7.53 19.48 16.40
N LEU A 116 8.52 19.61 17.29
CA LEU A 116 9.66 18.70 17.34
C LEU A 116 9.30 17.45 18.14
N HIS A 117 9.29 16.31 17.46
CA HIS A 117 8.80 15.05 17.96
C HIS A 117 9.92 14.01 18.09
N PRO A 118 9.78 13.08 19.07
CA PRO A 118 10.72 11.99 19.25
C PRO A 118 10.62 10.93 18.13
N GLY A 119 11.59 10.03 18.10
CA GLY A 119 11.57 8.84 17.26
C GLY A 119 12.28 9.03 15.92
N SER A 120 11.60 8.74 14.81
CA SER A 120 12.21 8.79 13.48
C SER A 120 12.15 10.21 12.91
N GLY A 121 13.24 10.66 12.31
CA GLY A 121 13.29 11.98 11.65
C GLY A 121 14.67 12.62 11.73
N THR A 122 14.73 13.85 11.25
CA THR A 122 15.91 14.73 11.34
C THR A 122 15.54 16.16 11.75
N LEU A 123 14.25 16.53 11.76
CA LEU A 123 13.84 17.89 12.09
C LEU A 123 14.18 18.28 13.53
N ASP A 124 13.95 17.39 14.48
CA ASP A 124 14.28 17.57 15.91
C ASP A 124 15.78 17.76 16.15
N VAL A 125 16.62 17.14 15.32
CA VAL A 125 18.09 17.22 15.41
C VAL A 125 18.65 18.43 14.67
N LEU A 126 18.24 18.65 13.42
CA LEU A 126 18.85 19.63 12.52
C LEU A 126 18.26 21.04 12.67
N PHE A 127 16.99 21.14 13.05
CA PHE A 127 16.24 22.39 13.07
C PHE A 127 15.61 22.68 14.44
N ALA A 128 16.29 22.26 15.51
CA ALA A 128 15.88 22.51 16.90
C ALA A 128 15.82 24.01 17.30
N LYS A 129 16.38 24.90 16.48
CA LYS A 129 16.45 26.34 16.74
C LYS A 129 15.36 27.08 15.97
N PRO A 130 14.72 28.11 16.55
CA PRO A 130 13.72 28.92 15.86
C PRO A 130 14.25 29.59 14.58
N GLY A 131 13.32 29.94 13.69
CA GLY A 131 13.61 30.74 12.48
C GLY A 131 13.75 29.92 11.18
N VAL A 132 13.29 28.66 11.19
CA VAL A 132 13.30 27.78 10.02
C VAL A 132 11.89 27.66 9.46
N GLN A 133 11.76 27.83 8.15
CA GLN A 133 10.55 27.49 7.42
C GLN A 133 10.83 26.36 6.44
N LEU A 134 9.91 25.41 6.36
CA LEU A 134 9.94 24.36 5.35
C LEU A 134 8.68 24.44 4.50
N SER A 135 8.82 24.16 3.20
CA SER A 135 7.65 24.05 2.34
C SER A 135 6.87 22.77 2.66
N VAL A 136 5.58 22.76 2.34
CA VAL A 136 4.76 21.54 2.36
C VAL A 136 5.43 20.40 1.58
N GLN A 137 6.11 20.71 0.47
CA GLN A 137 6.88 19.72 -0.28
C GLN A 137 8.05 19.15 0.52
N ASN A 138 8.83 20.00 1.21
CA ASN A 138 9.93 19.52 2.06
C ASN A 138 9.42 18.62 3.18
N LEU A 139 8.31 18.98 3.81
CA LEU A 139 7.68 18.19 4.86
C LEU A 139 7.15 16.84 4.32
N LEU A 140 6.55 16.83 3.13
CA LEU A 140 6.07 15.61 2.47
C LEU A 140 7.24 14.65 2.18
N GLU A 141 8.35 15.18 1.64
CA GLU A 141 9.57 14.39 1.41
C GLU A 141 10.07 13.79 2.73
N LEU A 142 10.17 14.56 3.81
CA LEU A 142 10.63 14.05 5.10
C LEU A 142 9.69 12.98 5.67
N MET A 143 8.37 13.22 5.60
CA MET A 143 7.34 12.30 6.07
C MET A 143 7.39 10.95 5.32
N MET A 144 7.60 10.96 4.02
CA MET A 144 7.52 9.75 3.19
C MET A 144 8.86 9.05 3.00
N VAL A 145 9.95 9.80 2.80
CA VAL A 145 11.28 9.25 2.49
C VAL A 145 11.96 8.65 3.72
N ILE A 146 11.93 9.37 4.85
CA ILE A 146 12.62 8.97 6.09
C ILE A 146 11.67 8.76 7.27
N SER A 147 10.35 8.83 7.03
CA SER A 147 9.34 8.64 8.07
C SER A 147 9.45 9.65 9.21
N ASP A 148 9.82 10.91 8.93
CA ASP A 148 10.00 11.94 9.95
C ASP A 148 8.68 12.20 10.71
N ASN A 149 8.71 12.04 12.02
CA ASN A 149 7.53 12.14 12.89
C ASN A 149 7.08 13.60 13.06
N SER A 150 8.04 14.52 13.20
CA SER A 150 7.76 15.97 13.29
C SER A 150 7.08 16.46 12.01
N ALA A 151 7.62 16.11 10.84
CA ALA A 151 7.02 16.45 9.56
C ALA A 151 5.61 15.86 9.40
N THR A 152 5.38 14.66 9.94
CA THR A 152 4.08 13.99 9.89
C THR A 152 3.02 14.78 10.64
N ASP A 153 3.28 15.14 11.90
CA ASP A 153 2.27 15.81 12.73
C ASP A 153 2.07 17.28 12.33
N ILE A 154 3.11 17.96 11.81
CA ILE A 154 2.96 19.26 11.15
C ILE A 154 1.99 19.14 9.96
N LEU A 155 2.20 18.16 9.07
CA LEU A 155 1.31 17.95 7.93
C LEU A 155 -0.09 17.53 8.38
N LEU A 156 -0.20 16.67 9.40
CA LEU A 156 -1.49 16.26 9.98
C LEU A 156 -2.28 17.47 10.48
N ARG A 157 -1.63 18.40 11.19
CA ARG A 157 -2.24 19.67 11.63
C ARG A 157 -2.69 20.52 10.44
N LEU A 158 -1.85 20.70 9.43
CA LEU A 158 -2.18 21.48 8.23
C LEU A 158 -3.37 20.92 7.46
N VAL A 159 -3.55 19.59 7.48
CA VAL A 159 -4.66 18.96 6.76
C VAL A 159 -5.98 18.88 7.53
N GLY A 160 -6.01 19.40 8.76
CA GLY A 160 -7.20 19.46 9.61
C GLY A 160 -7.26 18.39 10.71
N GLY A 161 -6.13 17.75 11.03
CA GLY A 161 -6.02 16.74 12.07
C GLY A 161 -6.57 15.37 11.68
N THR A 162 -6.51 14.43 12.63
CA THR A 162 -6.92 13.03 12.45
C THR A 162 -8.34 12.88 11.92
N LYS A 163 -9.27 13.68 12.45
CA LYS A 163 -10.67 13.71 12.00
C LYS A 163 -10.81 13.99 10.50
N ALA A 164 -10.09 14.98 9.97
CA ALA A 164 -10.17 15.31 8.55
C ALA A 164 -9.61 14.19 7.66
N VAL A 165 -8.58 13.48 8.13
CA VAL A 165 -8.03 12.32 7.42
C VAL A 165 -9.00 11.14 7.48
N GLN A 166 -9.60 10.86 8.64
CA GLN A 166 -10.64 9.82 8.77
C GLN A 166 -11.85 10.11 7.87
N GLU A 167 -12.33 11.37 7.84
CA GLU A 167 -13.43 11.79 6.97
C GLU A 167 -13.07 11.59 5.49
N ARG A 168 -11.82 11.83 5.09
CA ARG A 168 -11.36 11.55 3.73
C ARG A 168 -11.36 10.06 3.42
N MET A 169 -10.88 9.21 4.33
CA MET A 169 -10.93 7.76 4.15
C MET A 169 -12.38 7.27 4.02
N ASN A 170 -13.29 7.79 4.84
CA ASN A 170 -14.72 7.49 4.76
C ASN A 170 -15.33 7.93 3.42
N ALA A 171 -14.99 9.12 2.92
CA ALA A 171 -15.47 9.64 1.64
C ALA A 171 -14.98 8.83 0.44
N LEU A 172 -13.80 8.21 0.55
CA LEU A 172 -13.26 7.26 -0.42
C LEU A 172 -13.84 5.84 -0.25
N GLY A 173 -14.73 5.64 0.71
CA GLY A 173 -15.33 4.33 1.01
C GLY A 173 -14.35 3.33 1.64
N ILE A 174 -13.22 3.79 2.18
CA ILE A 174 -12.24 2.94 2.85
C ILE A 174 -12.80 2.55 4.22
N LYS A 175 -13.10 1.25 4.38
CA LYS A 175 -13.62 0.66 5.62
C LYS A 175 -12.55 -0.22 6.25
N GLY A 176 -12.50 -0.25 7.59
CA GLY A 176 -11.51 -1.04 8.34
C GLY A 176 -10.18 -0.30 8.56
N MET A 177 -10.21 1.03 8.56
CA MET A 177 -9.08 1.89 8.91
C MET A 177 -9.55 2.95 9.91
N SER A 178 -8.83 3.08 11.02
CA SER A 178 -9.07 4.03 12.10
C SER A 178 -7.90 4.99 12.22
N ILE A 179 -8.17 6.29 12.34
CA ILE A 179 -7.19 7.36 12.45
C ILE A 179 -7.59 8.23 13.64
N ASP A 180 -6.85 8.12 14.73
CA ASP A 180 -7.31 8.57 16.04
C ASP A 180 -6.32 9.53 16.71
N ARG A 181 -5.02 9.24 16.61
CA ARG A 181 -3.95 9.98 17.31
C ARG A 181 -2.95 10.63 16.35
N THR A 182 -2.30 11.67 16.84
CA THR A 182 -1.02 12.17 16.28
C THR A 182 0.08 11.14 16.50
N ILE A 183 1.19 11.25 15.76
CA ILE A 183 2.32 10.34 15.93
C ILE A 183 2.93 10.49 17.32
N ILE A 184 3.10 11.70 17.84
CA ILE A 184 3.61 11.88 19.20
C ILE A 184 2.70 11.27 20.28
N GLN A 185 1.38 11.34 20.11
CA GLN A 185 0.43 10.67 21.02
C GLN A 185 0.52 9.14 20.92
N LEU A 186 0.68 8.61 19.71
CA LEU A 186 0.84 7.17 19.50
C LEU A 186 2.13 6.64 20.16
N ILE A 187 3.24 7.36 20.00
CA ILE A 187 4.52 7.02 20.65
C ILE A 187 4.39 7.16 22.17
N ALA A 188 3.79 8.24 22.68
CA ALA A 188 3.58 8.40 24.11
C ALA A 188 2.74 7.26 24.71
N ASP A 189 1.68 6.82 24.02
CA ASP A 189 0.86 5.69 24.42
C ASP A 189 1.63 4.36 24.37
N GLU A 190 2.48 4.13 23.37
CA GLU A 190 3.38 2.97 23.30
C GLU A 190 4.36 2.94 24.47
N GLU A 191 4.88 4.11 24.82
CA GLU A 191 5.94 4.29 25.79
C GLU A 191 5.41 4.51 27.21
N GLY A 192 4.08 4.52 27.41
CA GLY A 192 3.46 4.74 28.72
C GLY A 192 3.70 6.12 29.30
N ILE A 193 3.88 7.13 28.43
CA ILE A 193 4.09 8.53 28.78
C ILE A 193 2.76 9.28 28.74
N THR A 194 2.48 10.05 29.79
CA THR A 194 1.40 11.05 29.76
C THR A 194 1.96 12.37 29.25
N LEU A 195 1.50 12.82 28.08
CA LEU A 195 1.91 14.10 27.52
C LEU A 195 1.31 15.28 28.33
N PRO A 196 2.10 16.31 28.65
CA PRO A 196 1.57 17.57 29.17
C PRO A 196 0.82 18.34 28.07
N PRO A 197 0.10 19.42 28.42
CA PRO A 197 -0.44 20.36 27.43
C PRO A 197 0.62 20.85 26.42
N GLU A 198 0.21 21.05 25.17
CA GLU A 198 1.10 21.38 24.04
C GLU A 198 1.89 22.70 24.24
N ASP A 199 1.33 23.65 24.98
CA ASP A 199 1.99 24.92 25.32
C ASP A 199 3.22 24.74 26.23
N GLN A 200 3.42 23.54 26.78
CA GLN A 200 4.59 23.17 27.58
C GLN A 200 5.65 22.40 26.77
N TRP A 201 5.39 22.12 25.49
CA TRP A 201 6.29 21.33 24.66
C TRP A 201 7.45 22.21 24.17
N THR A 202 8.59 22.07 24.82
CA THR A 202 9.86 22.72 24.45
C THR A 202 10.87 21.69 23.97
N HIS A 203 11.89 22.09 23.22
CA HIS A 203 12.96 21.17 22.82
C HIS A 203 13.49 20.32 24.00
N GLY A 204 13.57 19.01 23.81
CA GLY A 204 14.00 18.04 24.83
C GLY A 204 12.98 17.74 25.94
N PHE A 205 11.73 18.23 25.85
CA PHE A 205 10.70 17.91 26.86
C PHE A 205 10.41 16.40 26.90
N TYR A 206 10.35 15.77 25.73
CA TYR A 206 10.02 14.36 25.60
C TYR A 206 11.10 13.47 26.21
N ASP A 207 12.38 13.79 26.01
CA ASP A 207 13.50 13.06 26.61
C ASP A 207 13.42 13.05 28.15
N LYS A 208 12.97 14.16 28.75
CA LYS A 208 12.78 14.23 30.21
C LYS A 208 11.66 13.29 30.66
N LEU A 209 10.56 13.21 29.91
CA LEU A 209 9.47 12.28 30.22
C LEU A 209 9.95 10.83 30.07
N TRP A 210 10.59 10.51 28.95
CA TRP A 210 11.13 9.19 28.65
C TRP A 210 12.14 8.68 29.70
N ASN A 211 13.07 9.54 30.12
CA ASN A 211 14.07 9.19 31.14
C ASN A 211 13.44 8.91 32.51
N ASN A 212 12.25 9.44 32.77
CA ASN A 212 11.50 9.20 34.00
C ASN A 212 10.55 7.99 33.89
N THR A 213 10.39 7.41 32.70
CA THR A 213 9.55 6.23 32.49
C THR A 213 10.33 4.94 32.72
N THR A 214 9.80 4.07 33.58
CA THR A 214 10.41 2.77 33.88
C THR A 214 10.20 1.78 32.73
N ARG A 215 11.10 0.79 32.62
CA ARG A 215 10.93 -0.29 31.65
C ARG A 215 9.62 -1.07 31.86
N GLU A 216 9.25 -1.35 33.11
CA GLU A 216 7.99 -2.02 33.44
C GLU A 216 6.76 -1.24 32.95
N SER A 217 6.77 0.09 33.09
CA SER A 217 5.68 0.94 32.57
C SER A 217 5.58 0.87 31.05
N ARG A 218 6.73 0.85 30.36
CA ARG A 218 6.80 0.72 28.89
C ARG A 218 6.28 -0.63 28.41
N ASP A 219 6.77 -1.72 29.01
CA ASP A 219 6.34 -3.07 28.65
C ASP A 219 4.82 -3.23 28.87
N ALA A 220 4.27 -2.67 29.96
CA ALA A 220 2.83 -2.67 30.21
C ALA A 220 2.04 -1.79 29.22
N ALA A 221 2.62 -0.69 28.75
CA ALA A 221 2.00 0.20 27.77
C ALA A 221 1.96 -0.42 26.38
N GLU A 222 3.05 -1.06 25.94
CA GLU A 222 3.12 -1.80 24.68
C GLU A 222 2.05 -2.91 24.62
N LEU A 223 1.89 -3.69 25.70
CA LEU A 223 0.85 -4.72 25.79
C LEU A 223 -0.58 -4.16 25.74
N ARG A 224 -0.80 -2.92 26.22
CA ARG A 224 -2.09 -2.24 26.05
C ARG A 224 -2.29 -1.80 24.61
N LEU A 225 -1.26 -1.23 23.98
CA LEU A 225 -1.32 -0.74 22.61
C LEU A 225 -1.62 -1.87 21.61
N GLN A 226 -1.07 -3.06 21.82
CA GLN A 226 -1.37 -4.25 21.00
C GLN A 226 -2.85 -4.62 20.92
N LYS A 227 -3.66 -4.20 21.90
CA LYS A 227 -5.10 -4.47 21.98
C LYS A 227 -5.97 -3.26 21.69
N ASP A 228 -5.36 -2.10 21.43
CA ASP A 228 -6.05 -0.86 21.17
C ASP A 228 -6.60 -0.86 19.75
N PRO A 229 -7.92 -0.68 19.54
CA PRO A 229 -8.48 -0.64 18.18
C PRO A 229 -8.11 0.64 17.42
N ARG A 230 -7.61 1.68 18.10
CA ARG A 230 -7.25 2.97 17.50
C ARG A 230 -6.00 2.88 16.63
N ASP A 231 -5.94 3.70 15.58
CA ASP A 231 -4.82 3.79 14.63
C ASP A 231 -4.47 2.46 13.96
N THR A 232 -5.49 1.64 13.73
CA THR A 232 -5.37 0.34 13.07
C THR A 232 -5.89 0.36 11.63
N SER A 233 -5.41 -0.57 10.81
CA SER A 233 -5.94 -0.84 9.48
C SER A 233 -6.02 -2.35 9.26
N SER A 234 -7.01 -2.77 8.48
CA SER A 234 -6.97 -4.08 7.86
C SER A 234 -6.08 -4.09 6.61
N PRO A 235 -5.52 -5.24 6.22
CA PRO A 235 -4.86 -5.41 4.93
C PRO A 235 -5.75 -5.00 3.76
N GLU A 236 -7.05 -5.31 3.82
CA GLU A 236 -8.05 -4.91 2.82
C GLU A 236 -8.14 -3.39 2.67
N ALA A 237 -8.28 -2.67 3.78
CA ALA A 237 -8.45 -1.22 3.79
C ALA A 237 -7.25 -0.51 3.16
N MET A 238 -6.04 -0.94 3.53
CA MET A 238 -4.80 -0.35 3.02
C MET A 238 -4.60 -0.63 1.53
N VAL A 239 -4.82 -1.87 1.07
CA VAL A 239 -4.70 -2.19 -0.36
C VAL A 239 -5.78 -1.50 -1.19
N ASN A 240 -6.99 -1.32 -0.65
CA ASN A 240 -8.02 -0.52 -1.30
C ASN A 240 -7.59 0.94 -1.46
N LEU A 241 -6.96 1.54 -0.44
CA LEU A 241 -6.42 2.90 -0.53
C LEU A 241 -5.33 2.98 -1.61
N LEU A 242 -4.36 2.08 -1.60
CA LEU A 242 -3.28 2.01 -2.60
C LEU A 242 -3.81 1.83 -4.02
N THR A 243 -4.82 0.96 -4.19
CA THR A 243 -5.49 0.73 -5.48
C THR A 243 -6.19 1.98 -5.98
N GLN A 244 -6.89 2.71 -5.10
CA GLN A 244 -7.56 3.96 -5.47
C GLN A 244 -6.56 5.08 -5.79
N ILE A 245 -5.41 5.14 -5.10
CA ILE A 245 -4.31 6.05 -5.46
C ILE A 245 -3.84 5.73 -6.88
N TYR A 246 -3.47 4.47 -7.15
CA TYR A 246 -2.94 4.05 -8.44
C TYR A 246 -3.92 4.30 -9.60
N ASN A 247 -5.19 3.92 -9.43
CA ASN A 247 -6.22 4.06 -10.47
C ASN A 247 -6.77 5.49 -10.63
N GLY A 248 -6.26 6.47 -9.87
CA GLY A 248 -6.69 7.87 -9.98
C GLY A 248 -8.10 8.15 -9.42
N MET A 249 -8.60 7.27 -8.53
CA MET A 249 -9.87 7.50 -7.81
C MET A 249 -9.64 8.36 -6.57
N ALA A 250 -8.52 8.19 -5.89
CA ALA A 250 -8.20 8.94 -4.68
C ALA A 250 -7.61 10.32 -4.96
N LEU A 251 -6.90 10.50 -6.08
CA LEU A 251 -6.12 11.69 -6.44
C LEU A 251 -6.13 11.93 -7.95
N LYS A 252 -6.00 13.19 -8.36
CA LYS A 252 -5.77 13.60 -9.76
C LYS A 252 -4.41 13.09 -10.27
N PRO A 253 -4.20 12.98 -11.59
CA PRO A 253 -2.99 12.40 -12.17
C PRO A 253 -1.68 12.99 -11.64
N GLU A 254 -1.59 14.31 -11.53
CA GLU A 254 -0.37 15.02 -11.09
C GLU A 254 -0.06 14.75 -9.61
N SER A 255 -1.08 14.85 -8.74
CA SER A 255 -0.94 14.53 -7.31
C SER A 255 -0.57 13.07 -7.07
N ARG A 256 -1.19 12.16 -7.84
CA ARG A 256 -0.90 10.74 -7.79
C ARG A 256 0.56 10.46 -8.14
N GLU A 257 1.05 11.03 -9.24
CA GLU A 257 2.43 10.86 -9.67
C GLU A 257 3.42 11.36 -8.61
N LEU A 258 3.16 12.52 -8.03
CA LEU A 258 3.97 13.06 -6.95
C LEU A 258 3.99 12.17 -5.70
N LEU A 259 2.82 11.65 -5.29
CA LEU A 259 2.74 10.74 -4.14
C LEU A 259 3.47 9.42 -4.39
N LEU A 260 3.26 8.78 -5.55
CA LEU A 260 3.94 7.54 -5.88
C LEU A 260 5.46 7.76 -6.01
N GLY A 261 5.88 8.84 -6.67
CA GLY A 261 7.29 9.18 -6.79
C GLY A 261 7.98 9.38 -5.44
N VAL A 262 7.33 10.05 -4.47
CA VAL A 262 7.92 10.18 -3.12
C VAL A 262 7.95 8.84 -2.36
N MET A 263 6.94 8.00 -2.55
CA MET A 263 6.92 6.64 -1.99
C MET A 263 8.03 5.74 -2.57
N GLU A 264 8.41 5.92 -3.83
CA GLU A 264 9.55 5.20 -4.44
C GLU A 264 10.90 5.58 -3.82
N ARG A 265 10.99 6.78 -3.24
CA ARG A 265 12.19 7.25 -2.54
C ARG A 265 12.24 6.80 -1.08
N CYS A 266 11.23 6.11 -0.55
CA CYS A 266 11.21 5.61 0.82
C CYS A 266 12.46 4.75 1.12
N ARG A 267 13.25 5.20 2.12
CA ARG A 267 14.53 4.58 2.48
C ARG A 267 14.39 3.46 3.51
N GLY A 268 13.32 3.48 4.30
CA GLY A 268 13.07 2.47 5.33
C GLY A 268 12.84 1.06 4.76
N GLY A 269 12.92 0.05 5.64
CA GLY A 269 12.46 -1.31 5.34
C GLY A 269 13.23 -2.00 4.21
N VAL A 270 14.55 -1.80 4.12
CA VAL A 270 15.39 -2.47 3.10
C VAL A 270 15.21 -3.99 3.14
N ALA A 271 15.05 -4.56 4.34
CA ALA A 271 14.83 -5.99 4.55
C ALA A 271 13.35 -6.42 4.51
N ARG A 272 12.41 -5.55 4.12
CA ARG A 272 10.95 -5.81 4.11
C ARG A 272 10.45 -6.11 2.70
N LEU A 273 9.52 -5.32 2.14
CA LEU A 273 8.98 -5.61 0.79
C LEU A 273 10.10 -5.75 -0.25
N LYS A 274 11.15 -4.94 -0.14
CA LYS A 274 12.34 -4.93 -1.00
C LYS A 274 13.27 -6.13 -0.80
N GLY A 275 13.25 -6.76 0.38
CA GLY A 275 14.37 -7.56 0.89
C GLY A 275 14.83 -8.71 0.00
N TYR A 276 13.88 -9.41 -0.65
CA TYR A 276 14.17 -10.55 -1.53
C TYR A 276 13.71 -10.36 -2.97
N LEU A 277 13.25 -9.16 -3.34
CA LEU A 277 12.91 -8.85 -4.72
C LEU A 277 14.19 -8.64 -5.55
N PRO A 278 14.12 -8.84 -6.88
CA PRO A 278 15.25 -8.55 -7.76
C PRO A 278 15.77 -7.12 -7.58
N THR A 279 17.09 -6.95 -7.67
CA THR A 279 17.71 -5.62 -7.64
C THR A 279 17.13 -4.74 -8.75
N GLY A 280 16.73 -3.53 -8.40
CA GLY A 280 16.14 -2.57 -9.35
C GLY A 280 14.63 -2.69 -9.52
N THR A 281 13.95 -3.61 -8.83
CA THR A 281 12.48 -3.60 -8.76
C THR A 281 11.99 -2.26 -8.19
N VAL A 282 11.15 -1.57 -8.96
CA VAL A 282 10.55 -0.30 -8.55
C VAL A 282 9.42 -0.59 -7.56
N ILE A 283 9.49 0.05 -6.40
CA ILE A 283 8.47 -0.08 -5.36
C ILE A 283 8.16 1.29 -4.75
N ALA A 284 6.93 1.74 -4.95
CA ALA A 284 6.37 2.89 -4.23
C ALA A 284 5.83 2.40 -2.88
N HIS A 285 6.54 2.57 -1.77
CA HIS A 285 6.15 1.98 -0.49
C HIS A 285 6.27 2.90 0.73
N LYS A 286 5.69 2.45 1.84
CA LYS A 286 5.81 3.05 3.16
C LYS A 286 5.84 1.99 4.25
N THR A 287 6.82 2.13 5.13
CA THR A 287 6.99 1.28 6.32
C THR A 287 6.21 1.77 7.54
N GLY A 288 5.87 0.83 8.44
CA GLY A 288 5.36 1.05 9.80
C GLY A 288 6.19 0.30 10.84
N SER A 289 6.48 0.91 11.99
CA SER A 289 7.18 0.25 13.11
C SER A 289 6.77 0.85 14.45
N LEU A 290 6.42 -0.02 15.38
CA LEU A 290 6.14 0.26 16.79
C LEU A 290 6.60 -0.96 17.58
N ASN A 291 7.89 -1.01 17.93
CA ASN A 291 8.53 -2.12 18.66
C ASN A 291 7.95 -3.49 18.32
N ALA A 292 7.48 -4.29 19.28
CA ALA A 292 6.85 -5.59 19.07
C ALA A 292 5.38 -5.51 18.60
N SER A 293 4.77 -4.31 18.72
CA SER A 293 3.38 -4.05 18.35
C SER A 293 3.14 -4.01 16.84
N ALA A 294 4.11 -3.52 16.06
CA ALA A 294 3.97 -3.40 14.60
C ALA A 294 5.31 -3.47 13.84
N THR A 295 5.34 -4.21 12.74
CA THR A 295 6.41 -4.23 11.74
C THR A 295 5.77 -4.42 10.37
N ASP A 296 5.55 -3.32 9.66
CA ASP A 296 4.69 -3.31 8.48
C ASP A 296 5.41 -2.71 7.28
N ASP A 297 4.94 -3.07 6.10
CA ASP A 297 5.35 -2.42 4.86
C ASP A 297 4.25 -2.57 3.80
N VAL A 298 3.89 -1.46 3.17
CA VAL A 298 2.74 -1.36 2.27
C VAL A 298 3.11 -0.52 1.05
N GLY A 299 2.63 -0.87 -0.13
CA GLY A 299 3.02 -0.15 -1.34
C GLY A 299 2.55 -0.78 -2.64
N ILE A 300 3.12 -0.32 -3.75
CA ILE A 300 2.88 -0.81 -5.09
C ILE A 300 4.21 -1.28 -5.68
N ILE A 301 4.26 -2.54 -6.09
CA ILE A 301 5.41 -3.13 -6.77
C ILE A 301 5.16 -3.10 -8.27
N THR A 302 6.13 -2.61 -9.05
CA THR A 302 6.12 -2.71 -10.51
C THR A 302 6.76 -4.02 -10.95
N LEU A 303 6.03 -4.85 -11.68
CA LEU A 303 6.55 -6.10 -12.23
C LEU A 303 7.28 -5.84 -13.57
N PRO A 304 8.32 -6.61 -13.90
CA PRO A 304 9.08 -6.44 -15.14
C PRO A 304 8.26 -6.86 -16.38
N ASP A 305 8.81 -6.59 -17.56
CA ASP A 305 8.31 -7.07 -18.86
C ASP A 305 6.83 -6.73 -19.15
N GLY A 306 6.33 -5.64 -18.57
CA GLY A 306 4.94 -5.21 -18.73
C GLY A 306 3.93 -6.12 -18.03
N ALA A 307 4.37 -6.95 -17.07
CA ALA A 307 3.51 -7.85 -16.33
C ALA A 307 2.50 -7.13 -15.42
N GLY A 308 2.66 -5.83 -15.18
CA GLY A 308 1.71 -5.00 -14.44
C GLY A 308 2.22 -4.58 -13.07
N HIS A 309 1.28 -4.30 -12.16
CA HIS A 309 1.59 -3.75 -10.85
C HIS A 309 0.83 -4.49 -9.75
N VAL A 310 1.44 -4.58 -8.57
CA VAL A 310 0.87 -5.25 -7.40
C VAL A 310 0.76 -4.25 -6.26
N ALA A 311 -0.46 -3.84 -5.92
CA ALA A 311 -0.71 -3.16 -4.65
C ALA A 311 -0.70 -4.19 -3.53
N ILE A 312 0.10 -3.96 -2.49
CA ILE A 312 0.36 -4.94 -1.42
C ILE A 312 0.40 -4.25 -0.06
N ALA A 313 -0.16 -4.90 0.95
CA ALA A 313 0.00 -4.54 2.35
C ALA A 313 0.34 -5.78 3.17
N ILE A 314 1.44 -5.73 3.91
CA ILE A 314 1.84 -6.77 4.86
C ILE A 314 2.02 -6.13 6.22
N PHE A 315 1.21 -6.59 7.18
CA PHE A 315 1.25 -6.17 8.57
C PHE A 315 1.76 -7.32 9.44
N VAL A 316 2.62 -7.01 10.42
CA VAL A 316 3.09 -7.96 11.43
C VAL A 316 2.90 -7.33 12.81
N ALA A 317 2.07 -7.94 13.65
CA ALA A 317 1.76 -7.43 14.98
C ALA A 317 1.89 -8.51 16.05
N GLU A 318 1.92 -8.10 17.32
CA GLU A 318 1.95 -9.00 18.49
C GLU A 318 3.08 -10.04 18.39
N SER A 319 4.26 -9.62 17.95
CA SER A 319 5.36 -10.53 17.63
C SER A 319 6.47 -10.47 18.66
N GLY A 320 6.76 -11.62 19.26
CA GLY A 320 7.94 -11.81 20.12
C GLY A 320 9.21 -12.18 19.36
N ALA A 321 9.19 -12.14 18.03
CA ALA A 321 10.36 -12.46 17.21
C ALA A 321 11.32 -11.27 17.12
N GLU A 322 12.61 -11.57 16.88
CA GLU A 322 13.59 -10.53 16.61
C GLU A 322 13.20 -9.72 15.37
N LEU A 323 13.60 -8.45 15.31
CA LEU A 323 13.24 -7.56 14.20
C LEU A 323 13.58 -8.19 12.83
N ALA A 324 14.75 -8.80 12.70
CA ALA A 324 15.17 -9.45 11.47
C ALA A 324 14.24 -10.58 11.03
N GLU A 325 13.71 -11.40 11.95
CA GLU A 325 12.77 -12.48 11.62
C GLU A 325 11.42 -11.91 11.13
N ARG A 326 10.96 -10.81 11.73
CA ARG A 326 9.73 -10.11 11.31
C ARG A 326 9.89 -9.49 9.92
N GLU A 327 11.00 -8.81 9.67
CA GLU A 327 11.28 -8.22 8.35
C GLU A 327 11.45 -9.31 7.27
N GLN A 328 12.14 -10.42 7.58
CA GLN A 328 12.25 -11.56 6.68
C GLN A 328 10.90 -12.22 6.37
N THR A 329 9.97 -12.25 7.33
CA THR A 329 8.60 -12.71 7.09
C THR A 329 7.95 -11.87 5.98
N ILE A 330 8.07 -10.54 6.08
CA ILE A 330 7.55 -9.61 5.07
C ILE A 330 8.23 -9.83 3.72
N ALA A 331 9.56 -9.94 3.69
CA ALA A 331 10.32 -10.14 2.46
C ALA A 331 9.97 -11.45 1.75
N HIS A 332 9.82 -12.55 2.49
CA HIS A 332 9.43 -13.84 1.92
C HIS A 332 8.01 -13.80 1.35
N ILE A 333 7.05 -13.20 2.07
CA ILE A 333 5.67 -13.04 1.57
C ILE A 333 5.65 -12.17 0.31
N SER A 334 6.32 -11.01 0.35
CA SER A 334 6.46 -10.10 -0.80
C SER A 334 7.00 -10.84 -2.03
N ARG A 335 8.08 -11.60 -1.85
CA ARG A 335 8.71 -12.35 -2.94
C ARG A 335 7.80 -13.43 -3.53
N SER A 336 7.10 -14.19 -2.68
CA SER A 336 6.16 -15.21 -3.13
C SER A 336 5.00 -14.62 -3.95
N ILE A 337 4.49 -13.46 -3.53
CA ILE A 337 3.41 -12.75 -4.24
C ILE A 337 3.92 -12.17 -5.56
N TYR A 338 5.10 -11.54 -5.54
CA TYR A 338 5.77 -11.03 -6.74
C TYR A 338 5.94 -12.12 -7.80
N ASP A 339 6.53 -13.26 -7.42
CA ASP A 339 6.78 -14.37 -8.35
C ASP A 339 5.47 -14.97 -8.86
N TYR A 340 4.46 -15.12 -7.98
CA TYR A 340 3.15 -15.60 -8.40
C TYR A 340 2.56 -14.73 -9.50
N PHE A 341 2.52 -13.41 -9.31
CA PHE A 341 1.94 -12.51 -10.30
C PHE A 341 2.80 -12.39 -11.55
N LEU A 342 4.13 -12.38 -11.43
CA LEU A 342 5.03 -12.39 -12.58
C LEU A 342 4.79 -13.60 -13.49
N PHE A 343 4.63 -14.79 -12.93
CA PHE A 343 4.44 -16.02 -13.72
C PHE A 343 2.99 -16.27 -14.15
N ASN A 344 2.02 -15.54 -13.59
CA ASN A 344 0.59 -15.72 -13.86
C ASN A 344 -0.11 -14.45 -14.36
N SER A 345 0.65 -13.43 -14.78
CA SER A 345 0.12 -12.21 -15.38
C SER A 345 -0.45 -12.54 -16.76
N SER A 346 -1.75 -12.32 -16.93
CA SER A 346 -2.44 -12.47 -18.23
C SER A 346 -2.60 -11.12 -18.92
N VAL A 347 -1.69 -10.16 -18.66
CA VAL A 347 -1.75 -8.84 -19.29
C VAL A 347 -1.51 -9.03 -20.78
N ILE A 348 -2.58 -8.90 -21.57
CA ILE A 348 -2.52 -9.01 -23.02
C ILE A 348 -1.70 -7.83 -23.50
N THR A 349 -0.43 -8.06 -23.84
CA THR A 349 0.38 -7.11 -24.59
C THR A 349 -0.29 -6.91 -25.94
N THR A 350 -1.06 -5.84 -26.08
CA THR A 350 -1.39 -5.30 -27.40
C THR A 350 -0.10 -4.72 -27.96
N SER A 351 0.67 -5.56 -28.65
CA SER A 351 1.72 -5.10 -29.56
C SER A 351 1.05 -4.18 -30.58
N SER A 352 1.24 -2.87 -30.41
CA SER A 352 1.07 -1.93 -31.52
C SER A 352 2.23 -2.19 -32.48
N ARG A 353 1.87 -2.56 -33.72
CA ARG A 353 2.76 -2.65 -34.87
C ARG A 353 3.12 -1.28 -35.40
#